data_AF-A0A0P7ZME2-F1
#
_entry.id   AF-A0A0P7ZME2-F1
#
_cell.length_a   1.000
_cell.length_b   1.000
_cell.length_c   1.000
_cell.angle_alpha   90.00
_cell.angle_beta   90.00
_cell.angle_gamma   90.00
#
_symmetry.space_group_name_H-M   'P 1'
#
loop_
_entity.id
_entity.type
_entity.pdbx_description
1 polymer ?
#
loop_
_entity_poly.entity_id
_entity_poly.type
_entity_poly.pdbx_seq_one_letter_code
_entity_poly.pdbx_strand_id
1 'polypeptide(L)' 'MDASAILAFLNQESGGEQITDLIKNATIGTINLSEVIAKLAEIGIPTPFTEQQQR' A
#
# COMPACT_ATOMS: atom_id res chain seq x y z
N MET A 1 -6.19 9.66 7.36
CA MET A 1 -4.94 8.89 7.23
C MET A 1 -4.11 9.50 6.12
N ASP A 2 -2.82 9.67 6.37
CA ASP A 2 -1.87 10.19 5.39
C ASP A 2 -1.23 9.07 4.57
N ALA A 3 -0.79 9.42 3.36
CA ALA A 3 -0.20 8.47 2.43
C ALA A 3 1.05 7.81 3.03
N SER A 4 1.91 8.58 3.68
CA SER A 4 3.14 8.09 4.32
C SER A 4 2.87 7.03 5.38
N ALA A 5 1.83 7.18 6.20
CA ALA A 5 1.46 6.20 7.22
C ALA A 5 1.01 4.87 6.59
N ILE A 6 0.23 4.93 5.51
CA ILE A 6 -0.18 3.74 4.76
C ILE A 6 1.02 3.05 4.12
N LEU A 7 1.91 3.81 3.48
CA LEU A 7 3.08 3.27 2.81
C LEU A 7 4.06 2.63 3.80
N ALA A 8 4.28 3.27 4.95
CA ALA A 8 5.10 2.70 6.01
C ALA A 8 4.53 1.35 6.50
N PHE A 9 3.21 1.25 6.67
CA PHE A 9 2.55 -0.02 7.00
C PHE A 9 2.73 -1.08 5.91
N LEU A 10 2.48 -0.75 4.64
CA LEU A 10 2.60 -1.70 3.53
C LEU A 10 4.03 -2.19 3.30
N ASN A 11 5.02 -1.31 3.48
CA ASN A 11 6.43 -1.61 3.28
C ASN A 11 7.10 -2.18 4.54
N GLN A 12 6.36 -2.37 5.65
CA GLN A 12 6.91 -2.81 6.93
C GLN A 12 8.05 -1.90 7.43
N GLU A 13 7.92 -0.60 7.20
CA GLU A 13 8.82 0.43 7.72
C GLU A 13 8.52 0.70 9.20
N SER A 14 9.52 1.23 9.92
CA SER A 14 9.39 1.61 11.34
C SER A 14 8.20 2.56 11.57
N GLY A 15 7.35 2.24 12.54
CA GLY A 15 6.13 2.98 12.86
C GLY A 15 4.89 2.50 12.11
N GLY A 16 5.06 1.65 11.08
CA GLY A 16 3.96 1.03 10.36
C GLY A 16 3.12 0.10 11.24
N GLU A 17 3.73 -0.57 12.21
CA GLU A 17 3.06 -1.48 13.14
C GLU A 17 1.92 -0.82 13.92
N GLN A 18 2.03 0.48 14.20
CA GLN A 18 1.03 1.28 14.92
C GLN A 18 -0.26 1.50 14.11
N ILE A 19 -0.20 1.29 12.79
CA ILE A 19 -1.33 1.50 11.86
C ILE A 19 -2.28 0.30 11.82
N THR A 20 -1.82 -0.89 12.22
CA THR A 20 -2.55 -2.18 12.12
C THR A 20 -3.96 -2.11 12.70
N ASP A 21 -4.12 -1.49 13.88
CA ASP A 21 -5.43 -1.36 14.53
C ASP A 21 -6.19 -0.10 14.09
N LEU A 22 -5.48 0.95 13.70
CA LEU A 22 -6.07 2.22 13.26
C LEU A 22 -6.74 2.12 11.90
N ILE A 23 -6.22 1.28 10.99
CA ILE A 23 -6.67 1.22 9.60
C ILE A 23 -8.10 0.73 9.42
N LYS A 24 -8.60 -0.11 10.35
CA LYS A 24 -9.94 -0.73 10.26
C LYS A 24 -11.08 0.30 10.19
N ASN A 25 -10.90 1.47 10.80
CA ASN A 25 -11.92 2.52 10.86
C ASN A 25 -11.39 3.88 10.37
N ALA A 26 -10.23 3.90 9.70
CA ALA A 26 -9.62 5.13 9.25
C ALA A 26 -10.31 5.69 8.00
N THR A 27 -10.50 7.01 7.97
CA THR A 27 -10.83 7.71 6.72
C THR A 27 -9.54 8.16 6.04
N ILE A 28 -9.44 7.95 4.73
CA ILE A 28 -8.37 8.47 3.88
C ILE A 28 -8.96 9.49 2.90
N GLY A 29 -8.31 10.65 2.76
CA GLY A 29 -8.71 11.65 1.77
C GLY A 29 -8.25 11.27 0.37
N THR A 30 -8.96 11.75 -0.66
CA THR A 30 -8.68 11.42 -2.07
C THR A 30 -7.25 11.70 -2.48
N ILE A 31 -6.66 12.83 -2.04
CA ILE A 31 -5.27 13.21 -2.37
C ILE A 31 -4.29 12.16 -1.82
N ASN A 32 -4.41 11.85 -0.52
CA ASN A 32 -3.57 10.84 0.13
C ASN A 32 -3.73 9.46 -0.51
N LEU A 33 -4.96 9.10 -0.92
CA LEU A 33 -5.21 7.84 -1.63
C LEU A 33 -4.53 7.83 -3.01
N SER A 34 -4.62 8.92 -3.78
CA SER A 34 -3.96 9.04 -5.08
C SER A 34 -2.44 8.94 -4.97
N GLU A 35 -1.83 9.52 -3.94
CA GLU A 35 -0.40 9.39 -3.70
C GLU A 35 0.03 7.95 -3.38
N VAL A 36 -0.75 7.23 -2.57
CA VAL A 36 -0.50 5.80 -2.30
C VAL A 36 -0.54 4.99 -3.60
N ILE A 37 -1.58 5.19 -4.41
CA ILE A 37 -1.75 4.48 -5.69
C ILE A 37 -0.58 4.79 -6.64
N ALA A 38 -0.21 6.07 -6.78
CA ALA A 38 0.89 6.49 -7.65
C ALA A 38 2.21 5.82 -7.23
N LYS A 39 2.52 5.84 -5.93
CA LYS A 39 3.74 5.20 -5.41
C LYS A 39 3.75 3.70 -5.60
N LEU A 40 2.63 3.01 -5.36
CA LEU A 40 2.54 1.57 -5.61
C LEU A 40 2.69 1.24 -7.11
N ALA A 41 2.23 2.12 -8.00
CA ALA A 41 2.40 1.94 -9.43
C ALA A 41 3.87 2.12 -9.87
N GLU A 42 4.65 3.00 -9.23
CA GLU A 42 6.08 3.20 -9.51
C GLU A 42 6.91 1.94 -9.23
N ILE A 43 6.58 1.20 -8.17
CA ILE A 43 7.30 -0.03 -7.77
C ILE A 43 6.86 -1.25 -8.61
N GLY A 44 5.77 -1.11 -9.37
CA GLY A 44 5.05 -2.20 -10.02
C GLY A 44 4.19 -2.97 -9.03
N ILE A 45 2.96 -3.32 -9.41
CA ILE A 45 2.16 -4.29 -8.65
C ILE A 45 2.83 -5.65 -8.85
N PRO A 46 3.30 -6.35 -7.81
CA PRO A 46 3.75 -7.72 -7.94
C PRO A 46 2.56 -8.53 -8.44
N THR A 47 2.57 -8.90 -9.71
CA THR A 47 1.57 -9.83 -10.23
C THR A 47 1.73 -11.13 -9.44
N PRO A 48 0.64 -11.71 -8.89
CA PRO A 48 0.71 -13.06 -8.40
C PRO A 48 1.20 -13.90 -9.58
N PHE A 49 2.31 -14.62 -9.40
CA PHE A 49 2.94 -15.46 -10.41
C PHE A 49 1.86 -16.20 -11.23
N THR A 50 1.63 -15.77 -12.47
CA THR A 50 1.00 -16.62 -13.47
C THR A 50 2.07 -17.56 -13.99
N GLU A 51 2.39 -18.57 -13.18
CA GLU A 51 2.95 -19.83 -13.68
C GLU A 51 1.81 -20.62 -14.35
N GLN A 52 1.50 -20.30 -15.61
CA GLN A 52 0.88 -21.24 -16.56
C GLN A 52 1.48 -20.94 -17.94
N GLN A 53 2.51 -21.70 -18.32
CA GLN A 53 2.40 -22.83 -19.25
C GLN A 53 2.17 -22.41 -20.71
N GLN A 54 3.19 -22.72 -21.51
CA GLN A 54 3.16 -23.01 -22.94
C GLN A 54 3.09 -21.82 -23.91
N ARG A 55 4.25 -21.35 -24.39
CA ARG A 55 4.79 -21.72 -25.72
C ARG A 55 6.19 -21.14 -25.94
#